data_AF-A0AAD8D885-F1
#
_entry.id   AF-A0AAD8D885-F1
#
_cell.length_a   1.000
_cell.length_b   1.000
_cell.length_c   1.000
_cell.angle_alpha   90.00
_cell.angle_beta   90.00
_cell.angle_gamma   90.00
#
_symmetry.space_group_name_H-M   'P 1'
#
loop_
_entity.id
_entity.type
_entity.pdbx_description
1 polymer ?
#
loop_
_entity_poly.entity_id
_entity_poly.type
_entity_poly.pdbx_seq_one_letter_code
_entity_poly.pdbx_strand_id
1 'polypeptide(L)'
;MPTIRKTMMFLGGSLANSGSLIMICAVLATKEWVNSVITCKGPANYTGSVTLEYGLFEGKGKSTFCPNIGVEIKPFKVLESLEHFGPSKSLHITVITCLCLGLLGSICSFGITLYNSFSSPYETYLGPIGVYVCSSVSAIFIFFSIVLFVVNTEVYHLSVEMAENKIANPIVTLSNAKNSIGYSYYLMIPAFFCNLFAIIIVYVYQHDNYTQKKEQQRPTEDAPKDVLMY
;
A
#
# COMPACT_ATOMS: atom_id res chain seq x y z
N MET A 1 -32.86 16.03 5.32
CA MET A 1 -32.25 14.78 5.81
C MET A 1 -31.59 14.05 4.64
N PRO A 2 -30.38 13.48 4.79
CA PRO A 2 -29.79 12.64 3.75
C PRO A 2 -30.65 11.39 3.52
N THR A 3 -30.82 10.98 2.27
CA THR A 3 -31.55 9.75 1.92
C THR A 3 -30.80 8.53 2.47
N ILE A 4 -31.53 7.53 2.99
CA ILE A 4 -30.95 6.29 3.55
C ILE A 4 -29.92 5.64 2.60
N ARG A 5 -30.23 5.61 1.29
CA ARG A 5 -29.33 5.10 0.24
C ARG A 5 -27.99 5.84 0.18
N LYS A 6 -28.01 7.18 0.28
CA LYS A 6 -26.80 8.01 0.29
C LYS A 6 -25.93 7.63 1.48
N THR A 7 -26.54 7.62 2.68
CA THR A 7 -25.82 7.30 3.91
C THR A 7 -25.19 5.91 3.83
N MET A 8 -25.92 4.87 3.38
CA MET A 8 -25.37 3.52 3.25
C MET A 8 -24.18 3.44 2.27
N MET A 9 -24.27 4.07 1.10
CA MET A 9 -23.18 4.02 0.11
C MET A 9 -21.93 4.76 0.58
N PHE A 10 -22.08 5.97 1.15
CA PHE A 10 -20.92 6.69 1.69
C PHE A 10 -20.34 6.02 2.94
N LEU A 11 -21.15 5.37 3.76
CA LEU A 11 -20.66 4.57 4.88
C LEU A 11 -19.85 3.37 4.37
N GLY A 12 -20.32 2.69 3.32
CA GLY A 12 -19.57 1.61 2.65
C GLY A 12 -18.23 2.10 2.09
N GLY A 13 -18.21 3.26 1.44
CA GLY A 13 -16.96 3.89 1.00
C GLY A 13 -16.02 4.24 2.15
N SER A 14 -16.56 4.73 3.27
CA SER A 14 -15.76 5.03 4.47
C SER A 14 -15.15 3.78 5.10
N LEU A 15 -15.91 2.67 5.13
CA LEU A 15 -15.43 1.40 5.64
C LEU A 15 -14.29 0.87 4.75
N ALA A 16 -14.44 0.92 3.42
CA ALA A 16 -13.38 0.54 2.49
C ALA A 16 -12.11 1.36 2.68
N ASN A 17 -12.22 2.69 2.78
CA ASN A 17 -11.08 3.58 3.02
C ASN A 17 -10.43 3.36 4.39
N SER A 18 -11.21 3.10 5.45
CA SER A 18 -10.67 2.74 6.76
C SER A 18 -9.89 1.42 6.73
N GLY A 19 -10.38 0.43 5.96
CA GLY A 19 -9.67 -0.83 5.75
C GLY A 19 -8.32 -0.60 5.09
N SER A 20 -8.26 0.21 4.03
CA SER A 20 -7.00 0.61 3.42
C SER A 20 -6.07 1.31 4.42
N LEU A 21 -6.58 2.29 5.18
CA LEU A 21 -5.80 3.04 6.16
C LEU A 21 -5.17 2.11 7.21
N ILE A 22 -5.97 1.22 7.81
CA ILE A 22 -5.49 0.26 8.81
C ILE A 22 -4.41 -0.63 8.22
N MET A 23 -4.60 -1.11 7.00
CA MET A 23 -3.64 -1.99 6.33
C MET A 23 -2.33 -1.26 6.02
N ILE A 24 -2.36 -0.01 5.53
CA ILE A 24 -1.13 0.78 5.29
C ILE A 24 -0.40 1.08 6.60
N CYS A 25 -1.13 1.39 7.68
CA CYS A 25 -0.54 1.55 9.00
C CYS A 25 0.13 0.26 9.49
N ALA A 26 -0.52 -0.89 9.32
CA ALA A 26 0.05 -2.19 9.66
C ALA A 26 1.32 -2.47 8.85
N VAL A 27 1.25 -2.29 7.53
CA VAL A 27 2.38 -2.39 6.57
C VAL A 27 3.59 -1.57 7.04
N LEU A 28 3.40 -0.34 7.51
CA LEU A 28 4.47 0.52 8.01
C LEU A 28 5.00 0.09 9.39
N ALA A 29 4.16 -0.50 10.24
CA ALA A 29 4.52 -0.85 11.62
C ALA A 29 5.16 -2.25 11.75
N THR A 30 4.79 -3.20 10.89
CA THR A 30 5.23 -4.59 11.01
C THR A 30 6.61 -4.82 10.40
N LYS A 31 7.31 -5.82 10.93
CA LYS A 31 8.72 -6.12 10.60
C LYS A 31 8.89 -7.36 9.71
N GLU A 32 7.80 -7.97 9.28
CA GLU A 32 7.80 -9.25 8.55
C GLU A 32 7.49 -9.02 7.06
N TRP A 33 8.36 -8.27 6.38
CA TRP A 33 8.23 -8.01 4.95
C TRP A 33 8.97 -9.04 4.12
N VAL A 34 10.18 -9.40 4.53
CA VAL A 34 11.01 -10.38 3.83
C VAL A 34 11.74 -11.23 4.85
N ASN A 35 11.75 -12.54 4.60
CA ASN A 35 12.66 -13.49 5.22
C ASN A 35 13.62 -13.99 4.14
N SER A 36 14.88 -13.60 4.22
CA SER A 36 15.91 -13.94 3.25
C SER A 36 16.89 -14.94 3.84
N VAL A 37 17.16 -16.02 3.10
CA VAL A 37 18.20 -16.99 3.41
C VAL A 37 19.34 -16.79 2.44
N ILE A 38 20.49 -16.37 2.95
CA ILE A 38 21.67 -15.99 2.17
C ILE A 38 22.76 -17.02 2.41
N THR A 39 23.36 -17.55 1.35
CA THR A 39 24.45 -18.52 1.49
C THR A 39 25.76 -17.80 1.79
N CYS A 40 26.52 -18.38 2.71
CA CYS A 40 27.75 -17.83 3.25
C CYS A 40 28.87 -18.83 2.98
N LYS A 41 29.92 -18.39 2.28
CA LYS A 41 31.09 -19.23 1.97
C LYS A 41 32.33 -18.59 2.54
N GLY A 42 33.09 -19.37 3.31
CA GLY A 42 34.37 -18.95 3.86
C GLY A 42 35.57 -19.65 3.21
N PRO A 43 36.80 -19.33 3.66
CA PRO A 43 38.01 -20.02 3.24
C PRO A 43 37.93 -21.49 3.65
N ALA A 44 38.53 -22.38 2.86
CA ALA A 44 38.53 -23.84 3.08
C ALA A 44 37.16 -24.55 2.92
N ASN A 45 36.30 -24.07 2.02
CA ASN A 45 35.00 -24.69 1.66
C ASN A 45 33.98 -24.79 2.82
N TYR A 46 34.15 -24.02 3.89
CA TYR A 46 33.11 -23.91 4.91
C TYR A 46 31.89 -23.20 4.32
N THR A 47 30.75 -23.89 4.34
CA THR A 47 29.47 -23.37 3.90
C THR A 47 28.54 -23.18 5.09
N GLY A 48 27.98 -21.99 5.20
CA GLY A 48 26.96 -21.64 6.18
C GLY A 48 25.81 -20.87 5.54
N SER A 49 24.91 -20.38 6.37
CA SER A 49 23.78 -19.56 5.94
C SER A 49 23.52 -18.43 6.91
N VAL A 50 23.11 -17.28 6.38
CA VAL A 50 22.63 -16.13 7.15
C VAL A 50 21.14 -15.97 6.85
N THR A 51 20.32 -15.96 7.88
CA THR A 51 18.90 -15.66 7.77
C THR A 51 18.65 -14.23 8.22
N LEU A 52 18.03 -13.43 7.36
CA LEU A 52 17.64 -12.05 7.64
C LEU A 52 16.13 -11.93 7.59
N GLU A 53 15.55 -11.35 8.63
CA GLU A 53 14.13 -11.01 8.71
C GLU A 53 14.03 -9.51 8.89
N TYR A 54 13.39 -8.82 7.95
CA TYR A 54 13.32 -7.36 7.98
C TYR A 54 11.99 -6.80 7.48
N GLY A 55 11.67 -5.62 8.01
CA GLY A 55 10.60 -4.75 7.55
C GLY A 55 11.13 -3.53 6.81
N LEU A 56 10.37 -2.44 6.78
CA LEU A 56 10.81 -1.19 6.17
C LEU A 56 11.89 -0.46 6.96
N PHE A 57 11.77 -0.46 8.29
CA PHE A 57 12.62 0.37 9.14
C PHE A 57 13.67 -0.43 9.91
N GLU A 58 13.30 -1.62 10.36
CA GLU A 58 14.14 -2.46 11.22
C GLU A 58 14.21 -3.88 10.68
N GLY A 59 15.36 -4.51 10.89
CA GLY A 59 15.61 -5.92 10.61
C GLY A 59 16.39 -6.57 11.75
N LYS A 60 16.37 -7.90 11.75
CA LYS A 60 17.15 -8.77 12.63
C LYS A 60 17.68 -9.93 11.82
N GLY A 61 18.68 -10.63 12.32
CA GLY A 61 19.23 -11.76 11.60
C GLY A 61 19.88 -12.78 12.51
N LYS A 62 20.16 -13.95 11.95
CA LYS A 62 20.90 -15.02 12.61
C LYS A 62 21.86 -15.63 11.60
N SER A 63 23.03 -16.01 12.06
CA SER A 63 23.99 -16.75 11.24
C SER A 63 24.08 -18.19 11.76
N THR A 64 24.25 -19.14 10.84
CA THR A 64 24.35 -20.56 11.17
C THR A 64 25.52 -21.14 10.39
N PHE A 65 26.51 -21.67 11.12
CA PHE A 65 27.74 -22.26 10.56
C PHE A 65 28.55 -21.31 9.66
N CYS A 66 28.38 -20.00 9.83
CA CYS A 66 29.23 -19.01 9.18
C CYS A 66 30.53 -18.80 9.96
N PRO A 67 31.71 -18.83 9.30
CA PRO A 67 32.98 -18.62 9.98
C PRO A 67 33.08 -17.23 10.61
N ASN A 68 33.42 -17.18 11.90
CA ASN A 68 33.73 -15.94 12.62
C ASN A 68 32.60 -14.90 12.64
N ILE A 69 31.35 -15.34 12.45
CA ILE A 69 30.15 -14.51 12.55
C ILE A 69 29.36 -15.02 13.76
N GLY A 70 28.94 -14.11 14.64
CA GLY A 70 28.11 -14.48 15.79
C GLY A 70 26.80 -15.15 15.36
N VAL A 71 26.27 -16.04 16.19
CA VAL A 71 25.04 -16.78 15.89
C VAL A 71 23.83 -15.85 15.73
N GLU A 72 23.84 -14.70 16.41
CA GLU A 72 22.77 -13.72 16.38
C GLU A 72 23.28 -12.36 15.89
N ILE A 73 22.57 -11.78 14.91
CA ILE A 73 22.80 -10.44 14.38
C ILE A 73 21.84 -9.51 15.12
N LYS A 74 22.40 -8.55 15.86
CA LYS A 74 21.63 -7.57 16.62
C LYS A 74 20.64 -6.83 15.71
N PRO A 75 19.46 -6.42 16.24
CA PRO A 75 18.53 -5.60 15.49
C PRO A 75 19.22 -4.38 14.90
N PHE A 76 18.92 -4.09 13.64
CA PHE A 76 19.52 -3.00 12.90
C PHE A 76 18.46 -2.20 12.15
N LYS A 77 18.77 -0.94 11.87
CA LYS A 77 17.94 -0.11 11.00
C LYS A 77 18.31 -0.37 9.55
N VAL A 78 17.29 -0.62 8.72
CA VAL A 78 17.43 -0.99 7.31
C VAL A 78 18.13 0.12 6.52
N LEU A 79 17.69 1.37 6.65
CA LEU A 79 18.28 2.51 5.93
C LEU A 79 19.75 2.81 6.31
N GLU A 80 20.15 2.50 7.54
CA GLU A 80 21.53 2.64 8.01
C GLU A 80 22.41 1.46 7.59
N SER A 81 21.80 0.34 7.18
CA SER A 81 22.51 -0.85 6.69
C SER A 81 22.77 -0.86 5.18
N LEU A 82 22.28 0.15 4.47
CA LEU A 82 22.43 0.27 3.01
C LEU A 82 23.52 1.29 2.66
N GLU A 83 24.13 1.08 1.50
CA GLU A 83 25.21 1.92 1.01
C GLU A 83 24.75 3.38 0.89
N HIS A 84 25.64 4.30 1.27
CA HIS A 84 25.38 5.72 1.18
C HIS A 84 25.34 6.14 -0.29
N PHE A 85 24.17 6.60 -0.77
CA PHE A 85 23.87 6.87 -2.20
C PHE A 85 23.71 5.64 -3.11
N GLY A 86 23.52 4.44 -2.54
CA GLY A 86 23.19 3.25 -3.33
C GLY A 86 21.77 3.27 -3.94
N PRO A 87 21.54 2.62 -5.09
CA PRO A 87 20.22 2.54 -5.72
C PRO A 87 19.20 1.85 -4.81
N SER A 88 19.61 0.84 -4.05
CA SER A 88 18.73 0.10 -3.15
C SER A 88 18.19 0.97 -2.02
N LYS A 89 19.05 1.83 -1.46
CA LYS A 89 18.66 2.83 -0.46
C LYS A 89 17.67 3.84 -1.02
N SER A 90 17.95 4.36 -2.21
CA SER A 90 17.07 5.32 -2.88
C SER A 90 15.68 4.72 -3.11
N LEU A 91 15.61 3.52 -3.69
CA LEU A 91 14.33 2.83 -3.95
C LEU A 91 13.58 2.54 -2.65
N HIS A 92 14.29 2.14 -1.60
CA HIS A 92 13.68 1.88 -0.30
C HIS A 92 13.04 3.13 0.31
N ILE A 93 13.73 4.28 0.22
CA ILE A 93 13.18 5.57 0.64
C ILE A 93 11.98 5.95 -0.20
N THR A 94 12.03 5.72 -1.52
CA THR A 94 10.90 5.97 -2.42
C THR A 94 9.68 5.13 -2.03
N VAL A 95 9.86 3.84 -1.73
CA VAL A 95 8.77 2.96 -1.26
C VAL A 95 8.13 3.52 0.02
N ILE A 96 8.94 3.89 1.03
CA ILE A 96 8.43 4.48 2.27
C ILE A 96 7.64 5.76 1.97
N THR A 97 8.18 6.62 1.11
CA THR A 97 7.55 7.89 0.74
C THR A 97 6.21 7.67 0.02
N CYS A 98 6.16 6.73 -0.93
CA CYS A 98 4.93 6.35 -1.62
C CYS A 98 3.89 5.83 -0.62
N LEU A 99 4.25 4.97 0.32
CA LEU A 99 3.32 4.49 1.35
C LEU A 99 2.79 5.63 2.24
N CYS A 100 3.63 6.60 2.61
CA CYS A 100 3.19 7.78 3.36
C CYS A 100 2.20 8.64 2.55
N LEU A 101 2.48 8.88 1.26
CA LEU A 101 1.56 9.60 0.37
C LEU A 101 0.25 8.83 0.16
N GLY A 102 0.34 7.51 0.06
CA GLY A 102 -0.83 6.63 -0.01
C GLY A 102 -1.68 6.70 1.25
N LEU A 103 -1.04 6.67 2.43
CA LEU A 103 -1.70 6.82 3.72
C LEU A 103 -2.46 8.15 3.81
N LEU A 104 -1.82 9.26 3.41
CA LEU A 104 -2.46 10.59 3.39
C LEU A 104 -3.68 10.60 2.45
N GLY A 105 -3.55 10.01 1.26
CA GLY A 105 -4.67 9.84 0.32
C GLY A 105 -5.84 9.06 0.94
N SER A 106 -5.56 7.95 1.62
CA SER A 106 -6.57 7.15 2.31
C SER A 106 -7.22 7.91 3.47
N ILE A 107 -6.45 8.68 4.26
CA ILE A 107 -6.98 9.55 5.34
C ILE A 107 -7.93 10.60 4.78
N CYS A 108 -7.52 11.31 3.71
CA CYS A 108 -8.36 12.31 3.07
C CYS A 108 -9.65 11.68 2.53
N SER A 109 -9.56 10.56 1.83
CA SER A 109 -10.73 9.87 1.27
C SER A 109 -11.68 9.36 2.36
N PHE A 110 -11.14 8.82 3.45
CA PHE A 110 -11.92 8.43 4.63
C PHE A 110 -12.65 9.62 5.25
N GLY A 111 -11.97 10.75 5.46
CA GLY A 111 -12.57 11.96 6.00
C GLY A 111 -13.71 12.49 5.11
N ILE A 112 -13.50 12.53 3.80
CA ILE A 112 -14.51 12.97 2.83
C ILE A 112 -15.73 12.02 2.86
N THR A 113 -15.51 10.72 2.79
CA THR A 113 -16.61 9.73 2.78
C THR A 113 -17.41 9.70 4.08
N LEU A 114 -16.75 9.83 5.24
CA LEU A 114 -17.41 10.00 6.54
C LEU A 114 -18.23 11.28 6.60
N TYR A 115 -17.64 12.41 6.23
CA TYR A 115 -18.32 13.70 6.24
C TYR A 115 -19.59 13.66 5.37
N ASN A 116 -19.52 13.08 4.18
CA ASN A 116 -20.67 12.94 3.29
C ASN A 116 -21.76 11.97 3.79
N SER A 117 -21.41 11.05 4.68
CA SER A 117 -22.38 10.12 5.28
C SER A 117 -23.39 10.86 6.18
N PHE A 118 -22.96 11.93 6.85
CA PHE A 118 -23.77 12.68 7.82
C PHE A 118 -24.21 14.07 7.33
N SER A 119 -23.42 14.74 6.48
CA SER A 119 -23.67 16.13 6.07
C SER A 119 -24.66 16.26 4.89
N SER A 120 -25.44 17.34 4.89
CA SER A 120 -26.33 17.78 3.80
C SER A 120 -26.44 19.32 3.79
N PRO A 121 -26.32 20.03 2.65
CA PRO A 121 -26.08 19.59 1.27
C PRO A 121 -24.57 19.46 0.91
N TYR A 122 -24.27 19.09 -0.34
CA TYR A 122 -22.89 18.90 -0.82
C TYR A 122 -22.12 20.21 -0.93
N GLU A 123 -20.89 20.22 -0.40
CA GLU A 123 -19.81 21.07 -0.90
C GLU A 123 -19.17 20.34 -2.10
N THR A 124 -19.07 20.99 -3.26
CA THR A 124 -18.60 20.38 -4.53
C THR A 124 -17.19 19.80 -4.44
N TYR A 125 -16.29 20.43 -3.67
CA TYR A 125 -14.90 19.97 -3.48
C TYR A 125 -14.78 18.81 -2.49
N LEU A 126 -15.67 18.76 -1.49
CA LEU A 126 -15.79 17.65 -0.54
C LEU A 126 -16.78 16.60 -1.03
N GLY A 127 -17.10 16.58 -2.32
CA GLY A 127 -18.03 15.63 -2.92
C GLY A 127 -17.33 14.37 -3.46
N PRO A 128 -17.97 13.68 -4.41
CA PRO A 128 -17.42 12.51 -5.09
C PRO A 128 -16.07 12.71 -5.78
N ILE A 129 -15.82 13.92 -6.30
CA ILE A 129 -14.57 14.27 -6.98
C ILE A 129 -13.39 14.14 -6.00
N GLY A 130 -13.54 14.64 -4.77
CA GLY A 130 -12.52 14.53 -3.73
C GLY A 130 -12.21 13.06 -3.40
N VAL A 131 -13.24 12.20 -3.31
CA VAL A 131 -13.05 10.76 -3.09
C VAL A 131 -12.26 10.13 -4.24
N TYR A 132 -12.60 10.44 -5.50
CA TYR A 132 -11.86 9.91 -6.65
C TYR A 132 -10.41 10.33 -6.65
N VAL A 133 -10.12 11.61 -6.41
CA VAL A 133 -8.75 12.11 -6.39
C VAL A 133 -7.97 11.44 -5.26
N CYS A 134 -8.47 11.49 -4.02
CA CYS A 134 -7.77 10.98 -2.85
C CYS A 134 -7.58 9.45 -2.90
N SER A 135 -8.61 8.69 -3.25
CA SER A 135 -8.50 7.22 -3.39
C SER A 135 -7.65 6.81 -4.59
N SER A 136 -7.66 7.55 -5.70
CA SER A 136 -6.79 7.26 -6.85
C SER A 136 -5.33 7.54 -6.53
N VAL A 137 -5.03 8.67 -5.90
CA VAL A 137 -3.69 9.00 -5.41
C VAL A 137 -3.19 7.90 -4.48
N SER A 138 -4.04 7.45 -3.54
CA SER A 138 -3.69 6.34 -2.64
C SER A 138 -3.40 5.04 -3.40
N ALA A 139 -4.30 4.62 -4.29
CA ALA A 139 -4.14 3.41 -5.08
C ALA A 139 -2.87 3.43 -5.95
N ILE A 140 -2.56 4.54 -6.61
CA ILE A 140 -1.37 4.70 -7.46
C ILE A 140 -0.09 4.55 -6.63
N PHE A 141 0.00 5.22 -5.48
CA PHE A 141 1.19 5.15 -4.66
C PHE A 141 1.38 3.78 -3.97
N ILE A 142 0.29 3.11 -3.58
CA ILE A 142 0.35 1.72 -3.10
C ILE A 142 0.85 0.80 -4.23
N PHE A 143 0.34 0.96 -5.45
CA PHE A 143 0.78 0.17 -6.60
C PHE A 143 2.27 0.37 -6.89
N PHE A 144 2.75 1.62 -6.90
CA PHE A 144 4.18 1.89 -7.03
C PHE A 144 5.00 1.24 -5.91
N SER A 145 4.52 1.29 -4.67
CA SER A 145 5.21 0.66 -3.52
C SER A 145 5.35 -0.85 -3.69
N ILE A 146 4.30 -1.53 -4.17
CA ILE A 146 4.29 -2.97 -4.45
C ILE A 146 5.38 -3.34 -5.48
N VAL A 147 5.45 -2.59 -6.59
CA VAL A 147 6.39 -2.85 -7.69
C VAL A 147 7.82 -2.49 -7.28
N LEU A 148 8.04 -1.28 -6.76
CA LEU A 148 9.36 -0.77 -6.41
C LEU A 148 10.02 -1.62 -5.32
N PHE A 149 9.26 -2.13 -4.35
CA PHE A 149 9.81 -2.99 -3.30
C PHE A 149 10.29 -4.34 -3.83
N VAL A 150 9.55 -4.97 -4.76
CA VAL A 150 9.98 -6.22 -5.40
C VAL A 150 11.21 -5.99 -6.25
N VAL A 151 11.24 -4.90 -7.03
CA VAL A 151 12.43 -4.52 -7.82
C VAL A 151 13.63 -4.34 -6.89
N ASN A 152 13.46 -3.65 -5.77
CA ASN A 152 14.54 -3.45 -4.79
C ASN A 152 15.06 -4.79 -4.24
N THR A 153 14.16 -5.71 -3.91
CA THR A 153 14.49 -6.99 -3.28
C THR A 153 15.14 -7.97 -4.26
N GLU A 154 14.60 -8.09 -5.48
CA GLU A 154 14.99 -9.11 -6.46
C GLU A 154 16.06 -8.62 -7.44
N VAL A 155 15.98 -7.37 -7.91
CA VAL A 155 16.92 -6.83 -8.92
C VAL A 155 18.13 -6.19 -8.26
N TYR A 156 17.91 -5.39 -7.21
CA TYR A 156 18.99 -4.72 -6.49
C TYR A 156 19.52 -5.53 -5.30
N HIS A 157 19.04 -6.76 -5.13
CA HIS A 157 19.52 -7.71 -4.12
C HIS A 157 19.61 -7.10 -2.71
N LEU A 158 18.61 -6.30 -2.30
CA LEU A 158 18.56 -5.57 -1.03
C LEU A 158 19.02 -6.41 0.18
N SER A 159 18.57 -7.66 0.27
CA SER A 159 18.91 -8.59 1.35
C SER A 159 20.42 -8.87 1.44
N VAL A 160 21.09 -9.02 0.29
CA VAL A 160 22.54 -9.30 0.22
C VAL A 160 23.33 -8.07 0.66
N GLU A 161 22.98 -6.89 0.14
CA GLU A 161 23.66 -5.63 0.48
C GLU A 161 23.59 -5.36 2.00
N MET A 162 22.41 -5.53 2.60
CA MET A 162 22.27 -5.39 4.06
C MET A 162 23.12 -6.39 4.84
N ALA A 163 23.21 -7.63 4.36
CA ALA A 163 24.00 -8.68 5.01
C ALA A 163 25.50 -8.36 4.92
N GLU A 164 26.00 -7.96 3.76
CA GLU A 164 27.41 -7.59 3.54
C GLU A 164 27.83 -6.44 4.46
N ASN A 165 27.03 -5.36 4.51
CA ASN A 165 27.32 -4.19 5.33
C ASN A 165 27.26 -4.48 6.84
N LYS A 166 26.46 -5.46 7.29
CA LYS A 166 26.37 -5.82 8.72
C LYS A 166 27.38 -6.83 9.16
N ILE A 167 27.76 -7.74 8.26
CA ILE A 167 28.71 -8.81 8.57
C ILE A 167 30.15 -8.32 8.43
N ALA A 168 30.42 -7.37 7.53
CA ALA A 168 31.69 -6.65 7.39
C ALA A 168 32.93 -7.55 7.54
N ASN A 169 32.89 -8.76 6.97
CA ASN A 169 33.95 -9.74 7.08
C ASN A 169 34.51 -10.05 5.70
N PRO A 170 35.72 -9.55 5.35
CA PRO A 170 36.30 -9.69 4.00
C PRO A 170 36.64 -11.14 3.63
N ILE A 171 36.58 -12.05 4.60
CA ILE A 171 36.92 -13.46 4.46
C ILE A 171 35.69 -14.29 4.03
N VAL A 172 34.48 -13.73 4.15
CA VAL A 172 33.21 -14.43 3.87
C VAL A 172 32.55 -13.81 2.64
N THR A 173 32.29 -14.63 1.62
CA THR A 173 31.50 -14.21 0.46
C THR A 173 30.03 -14.58 0.67
N LEU A 174 29.15 -13.60 0.56
CA LEU A 174 27.70 -13.79 0.62
C LEU A 174 27.14 -13.88 -0.81
N SER A 175 26.31 -14.88 -1.07
CA SER A 175 25.74 -15.08 -2.41
C SER A 175 24.40 -15.82 -2.33
N ASN A 176 23.66 -15.84 -3.43
CA ASN A 176 22.42 -16.61 -3.58
C ASN A 176 21.39 -16.35 -2.46
N ALA A 177 20.89 -15.12 -2.38
CA ALA A 177 19.78 -14.81 -1.50
C ALA A 177 18.50 -15.45 -2.02
N LYS A 178 17.89 -16.31 -1.20
CA LYS A 178 16.53 -16.79 -1.44
C LYS A 178 15.58 -15.97 -0.58
N ASN A 179 14.89 -15.02 -1.21
CA ASN A 179 13.94 -14.15 -0.55
C ASN A 179 12.55 -14.81 -0.48
N SER A 180 11.99 -14.89 0.71
CA SER A 180 10.58 -15.21 0.92
C SER A 180 9.85 -13.96 1.36
N ILE A 181 8.85 -13.55 0.59
CA ILE A 181 8.02 -12.39 0.91
C ILE A 181 7.06 -12.74 2.06
N GLY A 182 7.04 -11.90 3.09
CA GLY A 182 6.24 -12.05 4.30
C GLY A 182 4.84 -11.42 4.19
N TYR A 183 3.99 -11.66 5.19
CA TYR A 183 2.60 -11.23 5.17
C TYR A 183 2.46 -9.70 5.09
N SER A 184 3.38 -8.96 5.70
CA SER A 184 3.32 -7.49 5.77
C SER A 184 3.30 -6.86 4.38
N TYR A 185 4.07 -7.43 3.45
CA TYR A 185 4.06 -7.00 2.06
C TYR A 185 2.70 -7.27 1.40
N TYR A 186 2.14 -8.46 1.61
CA TYR A 186 0.87 -8.86 0.99
C TYR A 186 -0.31 -8.01 1.45
N LEU A 187 -0.25 -7.36 2.62
CA LEU A 187 -1.29 -6.43 3.10
C LEU A 187 -1.47 -5.22 2.17
N MET A 188 -0.49 -4.87 1.33
CA MET A 188 -0.62 -3.80 0.35
C MET A 188 -1.63 -4.13 -0.76
N ILE A 189 -1.78 -5.40 -1.14
CA ILE A 189 -2.68 -5.84 -2.21
C ILE A 189 -4.16 -5.57 -1.86
N PRO A 190 -4.71 -6.06 -0.72
CA PRO A 190 -6.07 -5.71 -0.33
C PRO A 190 -6.21 -4.22 -0.03
N ALA A 191 -5.18 -3.53 0.48
CA ALA A 191 -5.23 -2.08 0.67
C ALA A 191 -5.43 -1.31 -0.66
N PHE A 192 -4.80 -1.77 -1.74
CA PHE A 192 -5.02 -1.26 -3.09
C PHE A 192 -6.47 -1.47 -3.54
N PHE A 193 -6.99 -2.70 -3.42
CA PHE A 193 -8.38 -3.00 -3.80
C PHE A 193 -9.41 -2.25 -2.96
N CYS A 194 -9.17 -2.02 -1.66
CA CYS A 194 -10.03 -1.19 -0.82
C CYS A 194 -10.20 0.23 -1.37
N ASN A 195 -9.13 0.84 -1.88
CA ASN A 195 -9.23 2.15 -2.53
C ASN A 195 -10.03 2.09 -3.84
N LEU A 196 -9.84 1.04 -4.64
CA LEU A 196 -10.62 0.84 -5.86
C LEU A 196 -12.11 0.64 -5.55
N PHE A 197 -12.43 -0.14 -4.51
CA PHE A 197 -13.81 -0.33 -4.08
C PHE A 197 -14.46 0.99 -3.62
N ALA A 198 -13.73 1.84 -2.89
CA ALA A 198 -14.23 3.16 -2.52
C ALA A 198 -14.59 4.01 -3.76
N ILE A 199 -13.74 3.99 -4.79
CA ILE A 199 -14.01 4.66 -6.08
C ILE A 199 -15.27 4.07 -6.74
N ILE A 200 -15.38 2.75 -6.84
CA ILE A 200 -16.51 2.07 -7.48
C ILE A 200 -17.83 2.39 -6.76
N ILE A 201 -17.85 2.36 -5.42
CA ILE A 201 -19.04 2.66 -4.62
C ILE A 201 -19.54 4.08 -4.90
N VAL A 202 -18.62 5.06 -4.90
CA VAL A 202 -18.97 6.45 -5.19
C VAL A 202 -19.39 6.65 -6.64
N TYR A 203 -18.77 5.94 -7.58
CA TYR A 203 -19.15 5.93 -8.99
C TYR A 203 -20.57 5.43 -9.21
N VAL A 204 -20.91 4.27 -8.64
CA VAL A 204 -22.26 3.71 -8.73
C VAL A 204 -23.28 4.68 -8.12
N TYR A 205 -22.98 5.25 -6.96
CA TYR A 205 -23.85 6.26 -6.35
C TYR A 205 -24.09 7.46 -7.26
N GLN A 206 -23.03 8.02 -7.86
CA GLN A 206 -23.15 9.16 -8.77
C GLN A 206 -23.93 8.81 -10.03
N HIS A 207 -23.64 7.66 -10.62
CA HIS A 207 -24.30 7.20 -11.84
C HIS A 207 -25.80 7.03 -11.61
N ASP A 208 -26.19 6.34 -10.54
CA ASP A 208 -27.58 6.15 -10.18
C ASP A 208 -28.32 7.47 -9.94
N ASN A 209 -27.68 8.39 -9.22
CA ASN A 209 -28.27 9.69 -8.90
C ASN A 209 -28.37 10.59 -10.15
N TYR A 210 -27.42 10.48 -11.09
CA TYR A 210 -27.49 11.16 -12.38
C TYR A 210 -28.62 10.59 -13.25
N THR A 211 -28.75 9.27 -13.33
CA THR A 211 -29.81 8.58 -14.09
C THR A 211 -31.19 8.94 -13.57
N GLN A 212 -31.40 8.91 -12.24
CA GLN A 212 -32.67 9.30 -11.62
C GLN A 212 -33.04 10.76 -11.93
N LYS A 213 -32.08 11.69 -11.85
CA LYS A 213 -32.34 13.09 -12.22
C LYS A 213 -32.72 13.23 -13.69
N LYS A 214 -32.06 12.48 -14.57
CA LYS A 214 -32.35 12.49 -16.01
C LYS A 214 -33.74 11.91 -16.32
N GLU A 215 -34.17 10.87 -15.61
CA GLU A 215 -35.51 10.30 -15.73
C GLU A 215 -36.59 11.27 -15.24
N GLN A 216 -36.36 11.95 -14.10
CA GLN A 216 -37.27 12.98 -13.59
C GLN A 216 -37.35 14.23 -14.48
N GLN A 217 -36.28 14.52 -15.22
CA GLN A 217 -36.21 15.65 -16.16
C GLN A 217 -36.80 15.34 -17.54
N ARG A 218 -37.10 14.08 -17.88
CA ARG A 218 -37.94 13.79 -19.05
C ARG A 218 -39.34 14.32 -18.72
N PRO A 219 -39.78 15.45 -19.30
CA PRO A 219 -41.12 15.93 -19.05
C PRO A 219 -42.10 14.91 -19.59
N THR A 220 -43.31 14.92 -19.04
CA THR A 220 -44.54 14.26 -19.50
C THR A 220 -44.72 14.29 -21.03
N GLU A 221 -44.01 13.43 -21.76
CA GLU A 221 -44.19 13.22 -23.20
C GLU A 221 -45.43 12.36 -23.46
N ASP A 222 -46.07 11.84 -22.41
CA ASP A 222 -47.38 11.22 -22.39
C ASP A 222 -48.47 12.18 -21.86
N ALA A 223 -48.41 13.48 -22.19
CA ALA A 223 -49.62 14.29 -22.14
C ALA A 223 -50.47 13.89 -23.37
N PRO A 224 -51.64 13.24 -23.19
CA PRO A 224 -52.44 12.78 -24.32
C PRO A 224 -52.83 13.99 -25.17
N LYS A 225 -52.45 13.97 -26.46
CA LYS A 225 -52.78 15.01 -27.44
C LYS A 225 -54.29 15.12 -27.72
N ASP A 226 -55.09 14.24 -27.14
CA ASP A 226 -56.53 14.13 -27.37
C ASP A 226 -57.37 15.23 -26.69
N VAL A 227 -56.76 16.10 -25.87
CA VAL A 227 -57.48 17.20 -25.17
C VAL A 227 -57.33 18.56 -25.88
N LEU A 228 -56.56 18.64 -26.98
CA LEU A 228 -56.27 19.90 -27.70
C LEU A 228 -57.03 20.07 -29.03
N MET A 229 -57.98 19.20 -29.36
CA MET A 229 -58.88 19.41 -30.50
C MET A 229 -60.31 19.71 -30.01
N TYR A 230 -60.53 20.98 -29.65
CA TYR A 230 -61.84 21.64 -29.69
C TYR A 230 -61.76 22.82 -30.66
#